data_AF-A0A2J6PUX3-F1
#
_entry.id   AF-A0A2J6PUX3-F1
#
_cell.length_a   1.000
_cell.length_b   1.000
_cell.length_c   1.000
_cell.angle_alpha   90.00
_cell.angle_beta   90.00
_cell.angle_gamma   90.00
#
_symmetry.space_group_name_H-M   'P 1'
#
loop_
_entity.id
_entity.type
_entity.pdbx_description
1 polymer ?
#
loop_
_entity_poly.entity_id
_entity_poly.type
_entity_poly.pdbx_seq_one_letter_code
_entity_poly.pdbx_strand_id
1 'polypeptide(L)'
;GCYPGLGNYTECCFTTTGTGQFEPGTASKPHIGSIGALEEVQEARVETICLGEAVARKAVEALKSANPYEEVAYEVYRMEDF
;
A
#
# COMPACT_ATOMS: atom_id res chain seq x y z
N GLY A 1 -10.88 5.86 0.91
CA GLY A 1 -12.06 5.12 0.41
C GLY A 1 -13.33 5.75 0.95
N CYS A 2 -14.50 5.40 0.42
CA CYS A 2 -15.77 5.76 1.04
C CYS A 2 -16.26 4.57 1.86
N TYR A 3 -16.74 4.81 3.08
CA TYR A 3 -17.33 3.74 3.88
C TYR A 3 -18.67 3.29 3.27
N PRO A 4 -18.94 1.98 3.11
CA PRO A 4 -20.24 1.51 2.64
C PRO A 4 -21.36 1.89 3.62
N GLY A 5 -22.39 2.61 3.16
CA GLY A 5 -23.49 3.09 3.98
C GLY A 5 -24.15 4.35 3.41
N LEU A 6 -24.89 5.11 4.23
CA LEU A 6 -25.63 6.33 3.85
C LEU A 6 -24.76 7.52 3.36
N GLY A 7 -23.52 7.28 2.93
CA GLY A 7 -22.74 8.24 2.15
C GLY A 7 -22.08 9.38 2.93
N ASN A 8 -22.07 9.33 4.27
CA ASN A 8 -21.61 10.47 5.08
C ASN A 8 -20.10 10.51 5.36
N TYR A 9 -19.34 9.49 4.96
CA TYR A 9 -17.90 9.40 5.24
C TYR A 9 -17.10 9.19 3.95
N THR A 10 -16.27 10.18 3.64
CA THR A 10 -15.32 10.18 2.52
C THR A 10 -13.89 10.08 3.05
N GLU A 11 -12.97 9.66 2.19
CA GLU A 11 -11.52 9.63 2.48
C GLU A 11 -11.12 8.76 3.69
N CYS A 12 -11.94 7.76 4.03
CA CYS A 12 -11.65 6.83 5.11
C CYS A 12 -10.45 5.94 4.79
N CYS A 13 -9.50 5.87 5.71
CA CYS A 13 -8.46 4.87 5.77
C CYS A 13 -8.09 4.58 7.23
N PHE A 14 -7.47 3.44 7.46
CA PHE A 14 -6.78 3.13 8.70
C PHE A 14 -5.27 3.19 8.42
N THR A 15 -4.49 3.71 9.37
CA THR A 15 -3.04 3.82 9.21
C THR A 15 -2.35 3.27 10.45
N THR A 16 -1.41 2.35 10.23
CA THR A 16 -0.52 1.83 11.27
C THR A 16 0.92 2.13 10.88
N THR A 17 1.70 2.71 11.79
CA THR A 17 3.14 2.93 11.60
C THR A 17 3.93 1.73 12.12
N GLY A 18 5.00 1.36 11.42
CA GLY A 18 5.88 0.26 11.82
C GLY A 18 7.25 0.35 11.17
N THR A 19 8.06 -0.68 11.39
CA THR A 19 9.38 -0.82 10.74
C THR A 19 9.24 -1.77 9.56
N GLY A 20 9.53 -1.27 8.36
CA GLY A 20 9.74 -2.08 7.16
C GLY A 20 11.18 -2.55 7.08
N GLN A 21 11.40 -3.76 6.57
CA GLN A 21 12.72 -4.36 6.46
C GLN A 21 12.90 -4.95 5.06
N PHE A 22 14.02 -4.63 4.42
CA PHE A 22 14.38 -5.19 3.11
C PHE A 22 15.90 -5.28 2.93
N GLU A 23 16.35 -6.14 2.02
CA GLU A 23 17.75 -6.23 1.61
C GLU A 23 17.82 -6.12 0.07
N PRO A 24 18.35 -5.01 -0.48
CA PRO A 24 18.44 -4.84 -1.93
C PRO A 24 19.37 -5.89 -2.56
N GLY A 25 18.86 -6.61 -3.55
CA GLY A 25 19.64 -7.57 -4.34
C GLY A 25 20.57 -6.87 -5.34
N THR A 26 21.52 -7.62 -5.90
CA THR A 26 22.57 -7.06 -6.79
C THR A 26 22.05 -6.40 -8.07
N ALA A 27 20.82 -6.70 -8.49
CA ALA A 27 20.17 -6.09 -9.65
C ALA A 27 19.19 -4.95 -9.28
N SER A 28 18.96 -4.69 -7.99
CA SER A 28 18.02 -3.68 -7.51
C SER A 28 18.55 -2.26 -7.74
N LYS A 29 17.65 -1.30 -7.99
CA LYS A 29 17.97 0.13 -7.98
C LYS A 29 17.27 0.80 -6.80
N PRO A 30 17.71 0.53 -5.56
CA PRO A 30 17.02 1.01 -4.38
C PRO A 30 16.98 2.54 -4.36
N HIS A 31 15.80 3.09 -4.07
CA HIS A 31 15.66 4.51 -3.78
C HIS A 31 16.33 4.88 -2.44
N ILE A 32 16.33 3.93 -1.49
CA ILE A 32 16.92 4.03 -0.15
C ILE A 32 17.62 2.71 0.16
N GLY A 33 18.79 2.78 0.79
CA GLY A 33 19.54 1.61 1.25
C GLY A 33 20.70 1.18 0.34
N SER A 34 21.45 0.18 0.79
CA SER A 34 22.66 -0.32 0.14
C SER A 34 22.52 -1.77 -0.31
N ILE A 35 23.10 -2.10 -1.47
CA ILE A 35 23.10 -3.48 -1.99
C ILE A 35 23.75 -4.45 -1.00
N GLY A 36 23.06 -5.55 -0.71
CA GLY A 36 23.54 -6.61 0.19
C GLY A 36 23.62 -6.22 1.66
N ALA A 37 22.96 -5.12 2.05
CA ALA A 37 22.81 -4.71 3.44
C ALA A 37 21.34 -4.78 3.84
N LEU A 38 21.08 -5.27 5.06
CA LEU A 38 19.75 -5.23 5.65
C LEU A 38 19.41 -3.79 6.03
N GLU A 39 18.31 -3.29 5.51
CA GLU A 39 17.82 -1.93 5.74
C GLU A 39 16.52 -1.99 6.54
N GLU A 40 16.40 -1.07 7.50
CA GLU A 40 15.20 -0.86 8.30
C GLU A 40 14.74 0.58 8.15
N VAL A 41 13.47 0.77 7.79
CA VAL A 41 12.89 2.10 7.57
C VAL A 41 11.55 2.23 8.28
N GLN A 42 11.20 3.44 8.69
CA GLN A 42 9.86 3.71 9.21
C GLN A 42 8.86 3.74 8.05
N GLU A 43 7.81 2.91 8.16
CA GLU A 43 6.77 2.79 7.15
C GLU A 43 5.38 3.01 7.75
N ALA A 44 4.43 3.35 6.89
CA ALA A 44 3.02 3.43 7.22
C ALA A 44 2.22 2.44 6.37
N ARG A 45 1.57 1.47 7.02
CA ARG A 45 0.58 0.58 6.41
C ARG A 45 -0.75 1.34 6.36
N VAL A 46 -1.20 1.67 5.15
CA VAL A 46 -2.48 2.35 4.90
C VAL A 46 -3.48 1.35 4.34
N GLU A 47 -4.64 1.25 4.99
CA GLU A 47 -5.69 0.31 4.63
C GLU A 47 -6.98 1.08 4.30
N THR A 48 -7.62 0.74 3.18
CA THR A 48 -8.84 1.42 2.75
C THR A 48 -9.80 0.46 2.06
N ILE A 49 -11.10 0.66 2.30
CA ILE A 49 -12.16 -0.15 1.67
C ILE A 49 -12.36 0.33 0.23
N CYS A 50 -12.37 -0.63 -0.69
CA CYS A 50 -12.70 -0.43 -2.10
C CYS A 50 -14.00 -1.17 -2.43
N LEU A 51 -15.03 -0.43 -2.86
CA LEU A 51 -16.32 -1.03 -3.21
C LEU A 51 -16.30 -1.53 -4.65
N GLY A 52 -16.14 -2.86 -4.78
CA GLY A 52 -16.09 -3.55 -6.06
C GLY A 52 -14.70 -3.57 -6.72
N GLU A 53 -14.52 -4.53 -7.62
CA GLU A 53 -13.22 -4.82 -8.23
C GLU A 53 -12.69 -3.65 -9.08
N ALA A 54 -13.56 -2.95 -9.81
CA ALA A 54 -13.15 -1.83 -10.65
C ALA A 54 -12.54 -0.68 -9.82
N VAL A 55 -13.09 -0.41 -8.63
CA VAL A 55 -12.54 0.61 -7.72
C VAL A 55 -11.22 0.14 -7.13
N ALA A 56 -11.13 -1.14 -6.73
CA ALA A 56 -9.88 -1.71 -6.23
C ALA A 56 -8.75 -1.65 -7.26
N ARG A 57 -9.04 -1.96 -8.54
CA ARG A 57 -8.06 -1.85 -9.64
C ARG A 57 -7.56 -0.41 -9.82
N LYS A 58 -8.47 0.57 -9.87
CA LYS A 58 -8.11 2.00 -9.96
C LYS A 58 -7.28 2.46 -8.76
N ALA A 59 -7.59 1.99 -7.55
CA ALA A 59 -6.83 2.31 -6.35
C ALA A 59 -5.40 1.77 -6.43
N VAL A 60 -5.22 0.53 -6.89
CA VAL A 60 -3.89 -0.08 -7.10
C VAL A 60 -3.09 0.64 -8.19
N GLU A 61 -3.73 1.03 -9.30
CA GLU A 61 -3.07 1.82 -10.35
C GLU A 61 -2.59 3.18 -9.82
N ALA A 62 -3.43 3.88 -9.06
CA ALA A 62 -3.08 5.16 -8.44
C ALA A 62 -1.93 4.99 -7.43
N LEU A 63 -1.98 3.95 -6.59
CA LEU A 63 -0.93 3.63 -5.63
C LEU A 63 0.41 3.39 -6.34
N LYS A 64 0.43 2.59 -7.41
CA LYS A 64 1.63 2.32 -8.20
C LYS A 64 2.19 3.58 -8.88
N SER A 65 1.31 4.48 -9.32
CA SER A 65 1.75 5.73 -9.97
C SER A 65 2.28 6.77 -8.99
N ALA A 66 1.85 6.75 -7.73
CA ALA A 66 2.21 7.74 -6.72
C ALA A 66 3.46 7.36 -5.93
N ASN A 67 3.80 6.06 -5.87
CA ASN A 67 4.89 5.58 -5.04
C ASN A 67 6.25 5.70 -5.76
N PRO A 68 7.28 6.28 -5.12
CA PRO A 68 8.61 6.44 -5.72
C PRO A 68 9.44 5.15 -5.82
N TYR A 69 9.02 4.07 -5.16
CA TYR A 69 9.75 2.79 -5.17
C TYR A 69 9.51 1.99 -6.45
N GLU A 70 10.56 1.30 -6.91
CA GLU A 70 10.52 0.43 -8.09
C GLU A 70 9.50 -0.71 -7.92
N GLU A 71 9.42 -1.27 -6.72
CA GLU A 71 8.45 -2.29 -6.35
C GLU A 71 7.56 -1.78 -5.21
N VAL A 72 6.27 -1.67 -5.49
CA VAL A 72 5.27 -1.20 -4.53
C VAL A 72 4.62 -2.39 -3.85
N ALA A 73 4.82 -2.53 -2.54
CA ALA A 73 4.15 -3.56 -1.74
C ALA A 73 2.67 -3.16 -1.50
N TYR A 74 1.74 -4.06 -1.85
CA TYR A 74 0.32 -3.91 -1.55
C TYR A 74 -0.38 -5.26 -1.53
N GLU A 75 -1.52 -5.32 -0.84
CA GLU A 75 -2.37 -6.49 -0.76
C GLU A 75 -3.82 -6.11 -1.10
N VAL A 76 -4.56 -7.03 -1.71
CA VAL A 76 -5.99 -6.86 -1.99
C VAL A 76 -6.75 -8.04 -1.40
N TYR A 77 -7.56 -7.76 -0.38
CA TYR A 77 -8.38 -8.75 0.28
C TYR A 77 -9.83 -8.65 -0.20
N ARG A 78 -10.42 -9.77 -0.57
CA ARG A 78 -11.88 -9.86 -0.75
C ARG A 78 -12.51 -10.05 0.61
N MET A 79 -13.44 -9.17 0.96
CA MET A 79 -14.20 -9.24 2.20
C MET A 79 -15.52 -9.97 1.96
N GLU A 80 -15.93 -10.80 2.91
CA GLU A 80 -17.25 -11.41 2.93
C GLU A 80 -18.31 -10.39 3.42
N ASP A 81 -19.57 -10.61 3.04
CA ASP A 81 -20.72 -9.73 3.32
C ASP A 81 -21.86 -10.55 3.96
N PHE A 82 -21.62 -11.07 5.18
CA PHE A 82 -22.57 -11.87 5.97
C PHE A 82 -23.02 -11.16 7.25
#